data_AF-A0A1F5DGF6-F1
#
_entry.id   AF-A0A1F5DGF6-F1
#
_cell.length_a   1.000
_cell.length_b   1.000
_cell.length_c   1.000
_cell.angle_alpha   90.00
_cell.angle_beta   90.00
_cell.angle_gamma   90.00
#
_symmetry.space_group_name_H-M   'P 1'
#
loop_
_entity.id
_entity.type
_entity.pdbx_description
1 polymer ?
#
loop_
_entity_poly.entity_id
_entity_poly.type
_entity_poly.pdbx_seq_one_letter_code
_entity_poly.pdbx_strand_id
1 'polypeptide(L)'
;MNAGECGVIQSELWKTITADSREGSRAILRLERKKLIQRKKELFDGRWTYRVSAKRRIPKVATIIAIPCSFCDFDNRCSDAGTVSPNKCNKLTFWLTTLVINNSE
;
A
#
# COMPACT_ATOMS: atom_id res chain seq x y z
N MET A 1 6.79 -16.22 2.84
CA MET A 1 7.57 -15.12 2.22
C MET A 1 6.60 -14.00 1.86
N ASN A 2 6.71 -12.86 2.53
CA ASN A 2 5.88 -11.69 2.24
C ASN A 2 6.67 -10.77 1.29
N ALA A 3 6.53 -10.97 -0.02
CA ALA A 3 7.17 -10.10 -1.00
C ALA A 3 6.68 -8.64 -0.95
N GLY A 4 5.63 -8.38 -0.17
CA GLY A 4 5.26 -7.06 0.32
C GLY A 4 5.21 -6.01 -0.79
N GLU A 5 5.96 -4.93 -0.59
CA GLU A 5 6.01 -3.78 -1.50
C GLU A 5 6.91 -4.02 -2.72
N CYS A 6 7.87 -4.94 -2.62
CA CYS A 6 8.80 -5.27 -3.70
C CYS A 6 8.14 -6.09 -4.82
N GLY A 7 6.96 -6.66 -4.58
CA GLY A 7 6.26 -7.51 -5.54
C GLY A 7 6.99 -8.83 -5.83
N VAL A 8 6.35 -9.71 -6.59
CA VAL A 8 6.89 -11.03 -6.96
C VAL A 8 7.05 -11.10 -8.47
N ILE A 9 8.14 -11.71 -8.93
CA ILE A 9 8.30 -12.05 -10.34
C ILE A 9 7.28 -13.12 -10.73
N GLN A 10 6.46 -12.85 -11.76
CA GLN A 10 5.34 -13.71 -12.14
C GLN A 10 5.76 -15.15 -12.45
N SER A 11 6.93 -15.36 -13.08
CA SER A 11 7.46 -16.68 -13.38
C SER A 11 7.93 -17.45 -12.14
N GLU A 12 8.32 -16.76 -11.07
CA GLU A 12 8.69 -17.37 -9.79
C GLU A 12 7.46 -17.61 -8.91
N LEU A 13 6.44 -16.75 -9.02
CA LEU A 13 5.21 -16.83 -8.23
C LEU A 13 4.61 -18.24 -8.27
N TRP A 14 4.56 -18.88 -9.44
CA TRP A 14 4.01 -20.23 -9.64
C TRP A 14 4.77 -21.31 -8.89
N LYS A 15 6.10 -21.17 -8.80
CA LYS A 15 6.95 -22.11 -8.05
C LYS A 15 6.64 -22.03 -6.55
N THR A 16 6.33 -20.83 -6.06
CA THR A 16 6.05 -20.57 -4.64
C THR A 16 4.66 -21.02 -4.21
N ILE A 17 3.65 -20.88 -5.06
CA ILE A 17 2.25 -21.21 -4.72
C ILE A 17 1.79 -22.59 -5.23
N THR A 18 2.69 -23.38 -5.81
CA THR A 18 2.41 -24.72 -6.35
C THR A 18 1.23 -24.74 -7.32
N ALA A 19 1.13 -23.74 -8.19
CA ALA A 19 0.03 -23.59 -9.15
C ALA A 19 0.50 -23.79 -10.59
N ASP A 20 -0.40 -24.25 -11.45
CA ASP A 20 -0.13 -24.31 -12.88
C ASP A 20 0.04 -22.90 -13.48
N SER A 21 1.10 -22.73 -14.27
CA SER A 21 1.47 -21.44 -14.84
C SER A 21 0.40 -20.86 -15.79
N ARG A 22 -0.39 -21.72 -16.45
CA ARG A 22 -1.42 -21.31 -17.40
C ARG A 22 -2.65 -20.80 -16.66
N GLU A 23 -3.11 -21.53 -15.66
CA GLU A 23 -4.19 -21.08 -14.78
C GLU A 23 -3.80 -19.84 -13.98
N GLY A 24 -2.58 -19.82 -13.43
CA GLY A 24 -2.03 -18.69 -12.69
C GLY A 24 -1.97 -17.42 -13.54
N SER A 25 -1.47 -17.51 -14.78
CA SER A 25 -1.41 -16.37 -15.69
C SER A 25 -2.80 -15.81 -16.01
N ARG A 26 -3.81 -16.68 -16.18
CA ARG A 26 -5.21 -16.26 -16.36
C ARG A 26 -5.77 -15.58 -15.10
N ALA A 27 -5.44 -16.09 -13.92
CA ALA A 27 -5.86 -15.50 -12.66
C ALA A 27 -5.26 -14.09 -12.47
N ILE A 28 -3.98 -13.90 -12.77
CA ILE A 28 -3.30 -12.60 -12.72
C ILE A 28 -3.94 -11.60 -13.68
N LEU A 29 -4.20 -11.98 -14.94
CA LEU A 29 -4.90 -11.10 -15.88
C LEU A 29 -6.30 -10.69 -15.40
N ARG A 30 -6.98 -11.56 -14.64
CA ARG A 30 -8.29 -11.26 -14.05
C ARG A 30 -8.17 -10.30 -12.88
N LEU A 31 -7.18 -10.48 -12.01
CA LEU A 31 -6.89 -9.61 -10.87
C LEU A 31 -6.45 -8.22 -11.34
N GLU A 32 -5.68 -8.14 -12.41
CA GLU A 32 -5.26 -6.89 -13.03
C GLU A 32 -6.47 -6.15 -13.62
N ARG A 33 -7.35 -6.85 -14.35
CA ARG A 33 -8.62 -6.29 -14.85
C ARG A 33 -9.50 -5.74 -13.74
N LYS A 34 -9.54 -6.42 -12.59
CA LYS A 34 -10.22 -5.96 -11.37
C LYS A 34 -9.49 -4.83 -10.64
N LYS A 35 -8.35 -4.34 -11.14
CA LYS A 35 -7.50 -3.31 -10.52
C LYS A 35 -7.04 -3.65 -9.10
N LEU A 36 -6.92 -4.93 -8.76
CA LEU A 36 -6.44 -5.39 -7.45
C LEU A 36 -4.91 -5.50 -7.39
N ILE A 37 -4.30 -5.72 -8.55
CA ILE A 37 -2.84 -5.82 -8.71
C ILE A 37 -2.35 -4.88 -9.81
N GLN A 38 -1.05 -4.64 -9.81
CA GLN A 38 -0.32 -3.97 -10.88
C GLN A 38 0.77 -4.90 -11.40
N ARG A 39 1.03 -4.82 -12.70
CA ARG A 39 2.14 -5.50 -13.34
C ARG A 39 3.09 -4.48 -13.94
N LYS A 40 4.38 -4.66 -13.70
CA LYS A 40 5.45 -3.88 -14.33
C LYS A 40 6.33 -4.83 -15.13
N LYS A 41 6.57 -4.51 -16.40
CA LYS A 41 7.46 -5.31 -17.25
C LYS A 41 8.90 -5.11 -16.78
N GLU A 42 9.62 -6.21 -16.59
CA GLU A 42 10.99 -6.20 -16.04
C GLU A 42 11.80 -7.32 -16.70
N LEU A 43 13.10 -7.09 -16.88
CA LEU A 43 14.02 -8.10 -17.37
C LEU A 43 14.52 -8.92 -16.17
N PHE A 44 14.26 -10.22 -16.18
CA PHE A 44 14.69 -11.13 -15.13
C PHE A 44 15.36 -12.34 -15.77
N ASP A 45 16.60 -12.60 -15.40
CA ASP A 45 17.41 -13.73 -15.92
C ASP A 45 17.43 -13.79 -17.46
N GLY A 46 17.66 -12.64 -18.10
CA GLY A 46 17.72 -12.50 -19.56
C GLY A 46 16.37 -12.65 -20.29
N ARG A 47 15.26 -12.85 -19.57
CA ARG A 47 13.91 -12.99 -20.15
C ARG A 47 12.98 -11.87 -19.67
N TRP A 48 12.16 -11.35 -20.57
CA TRP A 48 11.13 -10.39 -20.20
C TRP A 48 10.02 -11.07 -19.41
N THR A 49 9.75 -10.57 -18.21
CA THR A 49 8.68 -11.05 -17.33
C THR A 49 7.95 -9.86 -16.71
N TYR A 50 7.00 -10.16 -15.83
CA TYR A 50 6.26 -9.14 -15.09
C TYR A 50 6.55 -9.26 -13.60
N ARG A 51 6.84 -8.14 -12.96
CA ARG A 51 6.74 -8.00 -11.51
C ARG A 51 5.30 -7.69 -11.14
N VAL A 52 4.70 -8.53 -10.31
CA VAL A 52 3.34 -8.41 -9.81
C VAL A 52 3.36 -7.81 -8.41
N SER A 53 2.63 -6.72 -8.20
CA SER A 53 2.44 -6.11 -6.88
C SER A 53 0.95 -5.89 -6.58
N ALA A 54 0.58 -5.93 -5.31
CA ALA A 54 -0.78 -5.58 -4.89
C ALA A 54 -0.98 -4.06 -4.97
N LYS A 55 -2.13 -3.63 -5.53
CA LYS A 55 -2.50 -2.20 -5.54
C LYS A 55 -3.01 -1.75 -4.17
N ARG A 56 -3.79 -2.59 -3.52
CA ARG A 56 -4.32 -2.30 -2.19
C ARG A 56 -3.29 -2.70 -1.14
N ARG A 57 -2.85 -1.73 -0.35
CA ARG A 57 -2.00 -1.96 0.82
C ARG A 57 -2.88 -2.11 2.06
N ILE A 58 -2.54 -3.07 2.90
CA ILE A 58 -3.11 -3.14 4.25
C ILE A 58 -2.23 -2.21 5.11
N PRO A 59 -2.80 -1.19 5.77
CA PRO A 59 -2.02 -0.32 6.64
C PRO A 59 -1.41 -1.15 7.78
N LYS A 60 -0.12 -0.94 8.04
CA LYS A 60 0.56 -1.56 9.18
C LYS A 60 0.21 -0.78 10.45
N VAL A 61 0.27 -1.44 11.60
CA VAL A 61 0.03 -0.79 12.90
C VAL A 61 0.96 0.41 13.10
N ALA A 62 2.23 0.31 12.68
CA ALA A 62 3.18 1.43 12.73
C ALA A 62 2.71 2.66 11.93
N THR A 63 2.04 2.47 10.79
CA THR A 63 1.49 3.56 9.98
C THR A 63 0.35 4.26 10.72
N ILE A 64 -0.45 3.52 11.50
CA ILE A 64 -1.53 4.07 12.31
C ILE A 64 -0.96 4.85 13.49
N ILE A 65 0.01 4.28 14.22
CA ILE A 65 0.67 4.92 15.37
C ILE A 65 1.29 6.27 15.00
N ALA A 66 1.79 6.42 13.77
CA ALA A 66 2.37 7.67 13.29
C ALA A 66 1.35 8.81 13.09
N ILE A 67 0.04 8.52 13.07
CA ILE A 67 -1.01 9.52 12.93
C ILE A 67 -1.24 10.20 14.29
N PRO A 68 -1.24 11.54 14.38
CA PRO A 68 -1.38 12.25 15.67
C PRO A 68 -2.72 11.99 16.36
N CYS A 69 -3.74 11.56 15.63
CA CYS A 69 -5.04 11.20 16.19
C CYS A 69 -5.00 9.92 17.04
N SER A 70 -4.08 8.99 16.77
CA SER A 70 -4.05 7.65 17.38
C SER A 70 -3.89 7.67 18.91
N PHE A 71 -3.32 8.75 19.45
CA PHE A 71 -3.17 8.98 20.89
C PHE A 71 -3.60 10.40 21.27
N CYS A 72 -4.62 10.94 20.60
CA CYS A 72 -5.10 12.29 20.87
C CYS A 72 -6.06 12.32 22.06
N ASP A 73 -5.75 13.13 23.07
CA ASP A 73 -6.60 13.30 24.27
C ASP A 73 -8.01 13.85 23.98
N PHE A 74 -8.17 14.47 22.81
CA PHE A 74 -9.42 15.09 22.38
C PHE A 74 -10.22 14.25 21.39
N ASP A 75 -9.79 13.03 21.07
CA ASP A 75 -10.42 12.18 20.02
C ASP A 75 -11.94 12.04 20.22
N ASN A 76 -12.37 11.73 21.45
CA ASN A 76 -13.78 11.56 21.81
C ASN A 76 -14.64 12.83 21.66
N ARG A 77 -14.02 14.01 21.50
CA ARG A 77 -14.69 15.32 21.37
C ARG A 77 -14.35 16.04 20.06
N CYS A 78 -13.53 15.41 19.21
CA CYS A 78 -13.10 15.97 17.94
C CYS A 78 -14.19 15.71 16.89
N SER A 79 -14.83 16.77 16.40
CA SER A 79 -15.88 16.66 15.38
C SER A 79 -15.84 17.85 14.44
N ASP A 80 -16.44 17.69 13.25
CA ASP A 80 -16.39 18.70 12.20
C ASP A 80 -16.90 20.08 12.67
N ALA A 81 -18.03 20.09 13.39
CA ALA A 81 -18.65 21.28 13.98
C ALA A 81 -18.33 21.49 15.48
N GLY A 82 -17.41 20.70 16.05
CA GLY A 82 -17.06 20.77 17.47
C GLY A 82 -16.12 21.93 17.81
N THR A 83 -16.01 22.23 19.12
CA THR A 83 -15.00 23.18 19.63
C THR A 83 -13.58 22.73 19.28
N VAL A 84 -13.35 21.42 19.31
CA VAL A 84 -12.16 20.77 18.75
C VAL A 84 -12.57 20.16 17.42
N SER A 85 -11.93 20.60 16.34
CA SER A 85 -12.25 20.18 14.98
C SER A 85 -10.97 19.78 14.23
N PRO A 86 -11.01 18.72 13.43
CA PRO A 86 -9.85 18.31 12.62
C PRO A 86 -9.42 19.41 11.64
N ASN A 87 -10.36 20.24 11.18
CA ASN A 87 -10.10 21.31 10.21
C ASN A 87 -9.23 22.45 10.78
N LYS A 88 -9.14 22.57 12.11
CA LYS A 88 -8.37 23.62 12.81
C LYS A 88 -7.30 23.02 13.73
N CYS A 89 -6.94 21.75 13.53
CA CYS A 89 -6.06 21.02 14.44
C CYS A 89 -4.57 21.25 14.09
N ASN A 90 -3.85 21.96 14.96
CA ASN A 90 -2.42 22.23 14.78
C ASN A 90 -1.56 20.95 14.73
N LYS A 91 -1.89 19.91 15.51
CA LYS A 91 -1.17 18.63 15.49
C LYS A 91 -1.24 17.97 14.12
N LEU A 92 -2.43 18.00 13.50
CA LEU A 92 -2.65 17.49 12.14
C LEU A 92 -1.94 18.35 11.10
N THR A 93 -2.03 19.68 11.21
CA THR A 93 -1.34 20.59 10.29
C THR A 93 0.17 20.34 10.29
N PHE A 94 0.80 20.30 11.47
CA PHE A 94 2.22 20.05 11.60
C PHE A 94 2.62 18.70 11.00
N TRP A 95 1.89 17.64 11.33
CA TRP A 95 2.14 16.31 10.80
C TRP A 95 2.04 16.25 9.26
N LEU A 96 1.01 16.86 8.67
CA LEU A 96 0.85 16.95 7.23
C LEU A 96 2.00 17.72 6.57
N THR A 97 2.44 18.83 7.17
CA THR A 97 3.58 19.61 6.67
C THR A 97 4.87 18.78 6.68
N THR A 98 5.15 18.04 7.76
CA THR A 98 6.32 17.14 7.83
C THR A 98 6.26 16.05 6.76
N LEU A 99 5.09 15.48 6.49
CA LEU A 99 4.93 14.48 5.44
C LEU A 99 5.25 15.04 4.05
N VAL A 100 4.80 16.26 3.73
CA VAL A 100 5.08 16.87 2.42
C VAL A 100 6.57 17.11 2.22
N ILE A 101 7.26 17.59 3.26
CA ILE A 101 8.72 17.81 3.23
C ILE A 101 9.45 16.49 2.96
N ASN A 102 9.13 15.43 3.69
CA ASN A 102 9.81 14.14 3.56
C ASN A 102 9.52 13.37 2.26
N ASN A 103 8.47 13.72 1.50
CA ASN A 103 8.17 13.10 0.20
C ASN A 103 8.81 13.87 -0.98
N SER A 104 9.50 14.98 -0.71
CA SER A 104 10.15 15.83 -1.72
C SER A 104 11.66 15.56 -1.84
N GLU A 105 12.19 14.66 -1.02
CA GLU A 105 13.54 14.08 -1.08
C GLU A 105 13.49 12.67 -1.69
#